data_AF-A0A3P1C3Z3-F1
#
_entry.id   AF-A0A3P1C3Z3-F1
#
_cell.length_a   1.000
_cell.length_b   1.000
_cell.length_c   1.000
_cell.angle_alpha   90.00
_cell.angle_beta   90.00
_cell.angle_gamma   90.00
#
_symmetry.space_group_name_H-M   'P 1'
#
loop_
_entity.id
_entity.type
_entity.pdbx_description
1 polymer ?
#
loop_
_entity_poly.entity_id
_entity_poly.type
_entity_poly.pdbx_seq_one_letter_code
_entity_poly.pdbx_strand_id
1 'polypeptide(L)'
;MDRGYYLMVKMKSPNGWVEYGRFYVGDERELANTTFNGLQGRTQSDGWLRLELMESRGLTQVSLQRIYCSLDELMENCRRITKEVFKQFNLEQDPVPAPELLAV
;
A
#
# COMPACT_ATOMS: atom_id res chain seq x y z
N MET A 1 14.50 -10.39 9.47
CA MET A 1 14.52 -10.65 8.01
C MET A 1 13.14 -10.29 7.51
N ASP A 2 13.06 -9.16 6.83
CA ASP A 2 11.88 -8.31 6.86
C ASP A 2 10.80 -8.79 5.88
N ARG A 3 9.63 -9.09 6.44
CA ARG A 3 8.47 -9.60 5.74
C ARG A 3 7.44 -8.49 5.62
N GLY A 4 7.68 -7.56 4.71
CA GLY A 4 6.82 -6.39 4.53
C GLY A 4 5.76 -6.56 3.42
N TYR A 5 4.62 -5.91 3.61
CA TYR A 5 3.58 -5.75 2.59
C TYR A 5 3.59 -4.34 2.01
N TYR A 6 3.43 -4.24 0.69
CA TYR A 6 3.50 -2.98 -0.04
C TYR A 6 2.34 -2.84 -1.03
N LEU A 7 1.85 -1.61 -1.19
CA LEU A 7 0.95 -1.23 -2.28
C LEU A 7 1.72 -0.42 -3.31
N MET A 8 1.89 -0.98 -4.51
CA MET A 8 2.58 -0.32 -5.60
C MET A 8 1.60 0.36 -6.54
N VAL A 9 1.90 1.60 -6.92
CA VAL A 9 1.18 2.37 -7.91
C VAL A 9 1.95 2.28 -9.23
N LYS A 10 1.29 1.74 -10.26
CA LYS A 10 1.91 1.52 -11.57
C LYS A 10 1.08 2.16 -12.68
N MET A 11 1.78 2.73 -13.66
CA MET A 11 1.19 3.27 -14.88
C MET A 11 1.64 2.46 -16.10
N LYS A 12 0.78 2.38 -17.12
CA LYS A 12 1.11 1.78 -18.41
C LYS A 12 1.91 2.78 -19.24
N SER A 13 3.06 2.34 -19.73
CA SER A 13 3.92 3.06 -20.67
C SER A 13 4.11 2.24 -21.95
N PRO A 14 4.68 2.80 -23.03
CA PRO A 14 5.02 2.04 -24.24
C PRO A 14 5.93 0.83 -23.98
N ASN A 15 6.77 0.91 -22.94
CA ASN A 15 7.74 -0.13 -22.57
C ASN A 15 7.20 -1.09 -21.49
N GLY A 16 5.90 -1.05 -21.20
CA GLY A 16 5.26 -1.84 -20.16
C GLY A 16 4.91 -1.02 -18.92
N TRP A 17 4.79 -1.68 -17.78
CA TRP A 17 4.33 -1.06 -16.53
C TRP A 17 5.47 -0.42 -15.75
N VAL A 18 5.30 0.85 -15.41
CA VAL A 18 6.26 1.64 -14.63
C VAL A 18 5.68 1.88 -13.24
N GLU A 19 6.42 1.48 -12.21
CA GLU A 19 6.15 1.89 -10.83
C GLU A 19 6.60 3.33 -10.64
N TYR A 20 5.71 4.17 -10.12
CA TYR A 20 6.01 5.57 -9.82
C TYR A 20 5.66 5.96 -8.38
N GLY A 21 5.11 5.03 -7.61
CA GLY A 21 4.80 5.23 -6.20
C GLY A 21 4.63 3.91 -5.48
N ARG A 22 4.94 3.89 -4.18
CA ARG A 22 4.72 2.73 -3.31
C ARG A 22 4.38 3.18 -1.90
N PHE A 23 3.53 2.42 -1.23
CA PHE A 23 3.20 2.57 0.17
C PHE A 23 3.62 1.32 0.94
N TYR A 24 4.19 1.50 2.12
CA TYR A 24 4.39 0.42 3.07
C TYR A 24 3.14 0.26 3.94
N VAL A 25 2.65 -0.97 4.10
CA VAL A 25 1.41 -1.27 4.85
C VAL A 25 1.68 -2.14 6.09
N GLY A 26 2.96 -2.35 6.43
CA GLY A 26 3.36 -3.14 7.59
C GLY A 26 3.66 -4.61 7.27
N ASP A 27 3.84 -5.39 8.32
CA ASP A 27 4.29 -6.80 8.26
C ASP A 27 3.14 -7.81 8.38
N GLU A 28 1.90 -7.34 8.55
CA GLU A 28 0.73 -8.19 8.76
C GLU A 28 -0.08 -8.38 7.47
N ARG A 29 -0.26 -9.66 7.09
CA ARG A 29 -0.97 -10.02 5.86
C ARG A 29 -2.45 -9.65 5.88
N GLU A 30 -3.11 -9.87 7.00
CA GLU A 30 -4.55 -9.66 7.14
C GLU A 30 -4.90 -8.18 6.96
N LEU A 31 -4.11 -7.31 7.59
CA LEU A 31 -4.25 -5.87 7.41
C LEU A 31 -3.99 -5.47 5.96
N ALA A 32 -2.90 -5.92 5.35
CA ALA A 32 -2.57 -5.58 3.98
C ALA A 32 -3.67 -6.00 2.99
N ASN A 33 -4.25 -7.18 3.18
CA ASN A 33 -5.42 -7.63 2.41
C ASN A 33 -6.65 -6.77 2.68
N THR A 34 -6.93 -6.42 3.94
CA THR A 34 -8.08 -5.59 4.32
C THR A 34 -7.97 -4.19 3.72
N THR A 35 -6.78 -3.58 3.76
CA THR A 35 -6.50 -2.29 3.11
C THR A 35 -6.72 -2.40 1.61
N PHE A 36 -6.18 -3.43 0.94
CA PHE A 36 -6.30 -3.62 -0.50
C PHE A 36 -7.74 -3.89 -0.96
N ASN A 37 -8.47 -4.74 -0.24
CA ASN A 37 -9.86 -5.08 -0.56
C ASN A 37 -10.80 -3.88 -0.43
N GLY A 38 -10.40 -2.84 0.31
CA GLY A 38 -11.11 -1.58 0.38
C GLY A 38 -10.86 -0.63 -0.80
N LEU A 39 -9.92 -0.93 -1.70
CA LEU A 39 -9.60 -0.04 -2.80
C LEU A 39 -10.63 -0.14 -3.92
N GLN A 40 -10.89 1.00 -4.55
CA GLN A 40 -11.75 1.13 -5.71
C GLN A 40 -11.00 0.74 -6.98
N GLY A 41 -11.65 -0.01 -7.85
CA GLY A 41 -11.08 -0.41 -9.12
C GLY A 41 -11.69 -1.73 -9.60
N ARG A 42 -11.11 -2.25 -10.69
CA ARG A 42 -11.61 -3.43 -11.38
C ARG A 42 -10.46 -4.40 -11.64
N THR A 43 -10.76 -5.69 -11.67
CA THR A 43 -9.76 -6.73 -11.98
C THR A 43 -9.47 -6.86 -13.48
N GLN A 44 -10.36 -6.33 -14.34
CA GLN A 44 -10.16 -6.32 -15.79
C GLN A 44 -9.03 -5.39 -16.20
N SER A 45 -8.27 -5.80 -17.22
CA SER A 45 -6.99 -5.19 -17.61
C SER A 45 -7.11 -4.08 -18.67
N ASP A 46 -8.15 -3.27 -18.59
CA ASP A 46 -8.43 -2.18 -19.54
C ASP A 46 -7.89 -0.81 -19.09
N GLY A 47 -7.43 -0.68 -17.84
CA GLY A 47 -6.93 0.59 -17.28
C GLY A 47 -5.47 0.93 -17.59
N TRP A 48 -5.15 2.23 -17.56
CA TRP A 48 -3.79 2.78 -17.69
C TRP A 48 -3.06 2.91 -16.35
N LEU A 49 -3.80 2.87 -15.25
CA LEU A 49 -3.29 2.92 -13.89
C LEU A 49 -3.72 1.65 -13.16
N ARG A 50 -2.85 1.16 -12.28
CA ARG A 50 -3.17 0.01 -11.43
C ARG A 50 -2.47 0.09 -10.09
N LEU A 51 -3.09 -0.55 -9.11
CA LEU A 51 -2.54 -0.79 -7.78
C LEU A 51 -2.26 -2.28 -7.62
N GLU A 52 -1.12 -2.60 -7.03
CA GLU A 52 -0.71 -3.99 -6.76
C GLU A 52 -0.38 -4.17 -5.29
N LEU A 53 -0.94 -5.21 -4.68
CA LEU A 53 -0.50 -5.68 -3.38
C LEU A 53 0.68 -6.63 -3.57
N MET A 54 1.79 -6.34 -2.91
CA MET A 54 3.04 -7.09 -2.99
C MET A 54 3.47 -7.57 -1.61
N GLU A 55 3.99 -8.79 -1.53
CA GLU A 55 4.66 -9.31 -0.33
C GLU A 55 6.17 -9.40 -0.59
N SER A 56 6.97 -8.83 0.32
CA SER A 56 8.41 -9.03 0.35
C SER A 56 8.74 -10.33 1.06
N ARG A 57 9.45 -11.22 0.38
CA ARG A 57 9.95 -12.50 0.89
C ARG A 57 11.46 -12.55 0.68
N GLY A 58 12.18 -11.97 1.64
CA GLY A 58 13.64 -11.85 1.58
C GLY A 58 14.09 -10.98 0.40
N LEU A 59 14.75 -11.58 -0.58
CA LEU A 59 15.25 -10.88 -1.78
C LEU A 59 14.23 -10.81 -2.92
N THR A 60 13.04 -11.38 -2.74
CA THR A 60 12.01 -11.46 -3.78
C THR A 60 10.74 -10.72 -3.38
N GLN A 61 10.08 -10.11 -4.37
CA GLN A 61 8.75 -9.53 -4.18
C GLN A 61 7.74 -10.30 -5.02
N VAL A 62 6.63 -10.69 -4.40
CA VAL A 62 5.58 -11.46 -5.05
C VAL A 62 4.31 -10.62 -5.13
N SER A 63 3.77 -10.47 -6.33
CA SER A 63 2.46 -9.84 -6.52
C SER A 63 1.36 -10.78 -6.05
N LEU A 64 0.57 -10.33 -5.09
CA LEU A 64 -0.54 -11.08 -4.50
C LEU A 64 -1.87 -10.76 -5.19
N GLN A 65 -2.13 -9.47 -5.42
CA GLN A 65 -3.38 -8.98 -5.98
C GLN A 65 -3.13 -7.73 -6.84
N ARG A 66 -4.03 -7.46 -7.79
CA ARG A 66 -4.02 -6.21 -8.56
C ARG A 66 -5.41 -5.74 -8.95
N ILE A 67 -5.56 -4.42 -9.03
CA ILE A 67 -6.74 -3.74 -9.56
C ILE A 67 -6.31 -2.62 -10.49
N TYR A 68 -7.08 -2.40 -11.54
CA TYR A 68 -6.98 -1.26 -12.44
C TYR A 68 -7.94 -0.17 -11.97
N CYS A 69 -7.54 1.08 -12.11
CA CYS A 69 -8.32 2.21 -11.62
C CYS A 69 -8.23 3.41 -12.57
N SER A 70 -9.21 4.30 -12.50
CA SER A 70 -9.14 5.64 -13.07
C SER A 70 -8.26 6.56 -12.22
N LEU A 71 -8.01 7.79 -12.70
CA LEU A 71 -7.29 8.79 -11.90
C LEU A 71 -8.08 9.21 -10.64
N ASP A 72 -9.40 9.35 -10.75
CA ASP A 72 -10.26 9.71 -9.62
C ASP A 72 -10.31 8.59 -8.57
N GLU A 73 -10.43 7.33 -9.02
CA GLU A 73 -10.36 6.16 -8.15
C GLU A 73 -8.97 6.08 -7.49
N LEU A 74 -7.88 6.37 -8.22
CA LEU A 74 -6.54 6.41 -7.65
C LEU A 74 -6.40 7.47 -6.56
N MET A 75 -6.92 8.68 -6.76
CA MET A 75 -6.91 9.73 -5.73
C MET A 75 -7.62 9.26 -4.46
N GLU A 76 -8.80 8.66 -4.60
CA GLU A 76 -9.56 8.13 -3.48
C GLU A 76 -8.84 6.96 -2.79
N ASN A 77 -8.21 6.08 -3.57
CA ASN A 77 -7.40 4.99 -3.06
C ASN A 77 -6.21 5.49 -2.25
N CYS A 78 -5.46 6.48 -2.75
CA CYS A 78 -4.36 7.09 -2.01
C CYS A 78 -4.84 7.68 -0.69
N ARG A 79 -6.00 8.36 -0.68
CA ARG A 79 -6.63 8.88 0.54
C ARG A 79 -6.94 7.76 1.54
N ARG A 80 -7.54 6.66 1.07
CA ARG A 80 -7.88 5.51 1.91
C ARG A 80 -6.64 4.82 2.46
N ILE A 81 -5.65 4.52 1.61
CA ILE A 81 -4.38 3.89 2.00
C ILE A 81 -3.71 4.72 3.09
N THR A 82 -3.60 6.03 2.89
CA THR A 82 -2.98 6.94 3.86
C THR A 82 -3.69 6.89 5.21
N LYS A 83 -5.03 6.86 5.24
CA LYS A 83 -5.81 6.77 6.48
C LYS A 83 -5.58 5.43 7.20
N GLU A 84 -5.61 4.31 6.49
CA GLU A 84 -5.43 2.99 7.11
C GLU A 84 -4.01 2.82 7.65
N VAL A 85 -2.99 3.20 6.87
CA VAL A 85 -1.59 3.20 7.32
C VAL A 85 -1.43 4.12 8.53
N PHE A 86 -2.02 5.33 8.52
CA PHE A 86 -1.93 6.23 9.68
C PHE A 86 -2.51 5.60 10.95
N LYS A 87 -3.70 4.98 10.88
CA LYS A 87 -4.31 4.30 12.03
C LYS A 87 -3.42 3.20 12.58
N GLN A 88 -2.91 2.35 11.70
CA GLN A 88 -2.04 1.24 12.08
C GLN A 88 -0.79 1.71 12.83
N PHE A 89 -0.09 2.71 12.29
CA PHE A 89 1.20 3.13 12.85
C PHE A 89 1.08 4.09 14.05
N ASN A 90 -0.10 4.66 14.33
CA ASN A 90 -0.24 5.71 15.36
C ASN A 90 -1.36 5.46 16.38
N LEU A 91 -2.40 4.70 16.05
CA LEU A 91 -3.60 4.56 16.89
C LEU A 91 -3.82 3.14 17.42
N GLU A 92 -3.30 2.13 16.71
CA GLU A 92 -3.46 0.71 17.08
C GLU A 92 -2.21 0.14 17.78
N GLN A 93 -1.14 0.94 17.88
CA GLN A 93 -0.03 0.64 18.79
C GLN A 93 -0.30 1.32 20.13
N ASP A 94 0.02 0.64 21.25
CA ASP A 94 0.09 1.30 22.55
C ASP A 94 0.93 2.58 22.38
N PRO A 95 0.45 3.75 22.85
CA PRO A 95 1.12 5.01 22.60
C PRO A 95 2.57 4.90 23.11
N VAL A 96 3.53 4.96 22.20
CA VAL A 96 4.91 5.25 22.56
C VAL A 96 4.87 6.66 23.12
N PRO A 97 5.14 6.87 24.43
CA PRO A 97 5.13 8.21 24.98
C PRO A 97 6.09 9.05 24.16
N ALA A 98 5.61 10.21 23.70
CA ALA A 98 6.41 11.15 22.95
C ALA A 98 7.76 11.35 23.68
N PRO A 99 8.89 11.44 22.97
CA PRO A 99 10.19 11.75 23.57
C PRO A 99 10.24 13.23 23.99
N GLU A 100 9.32 13.63 24.86
CA GLU A 100 9.33 14.88 25.62
C GLU A 100 9.59 14.51 27.08
N LEU A 101 10.76 13.92 27.39
CA LEU A 101 11.31 13.81 28.76
C LEU A 101 12.73 13.19 28.76
N LEU A 102 13.57 13.50 27.76
CA LEU A 102 15.01 13.56 28.01
C LEU A 102 15.35 15.02 28.35
N ALA A 103 14.79 15.47 29.47
CA ALA A 103 15.33 16.61 30.18
C ALA A 103 16.59 16.12 30.91
N VAL A 104 17.76 16.51 30.40
CA VAL A 104 18.92 16.94 31.20
C VAL A 104 19.62 18.06 30.45
#